data_AF-A0AAE0PRA0-F1
#
_entry.id   AF-A0AAE0PRA0-F1
#
_cell.length_a   1.000
_cell.length_b   1.000
_cell.length_c   1.000
_cell.angle_alpha   90.00
_cell.angle_beta   90.00
_cell.angle_gamma   90.00
#
_symmetry.space_group_name_H-M   'P 1'
#
loop_
_entity.id
_entity.type
_entity.pdbx_description
1 polymer ?
#
loop_
_entity_poly.entity_id
_entity_poly.type
_entity_poly.pdbx_seq_one_letter_code
_entity_poly.pdbx_strand_id
1 'polypeptide(L)'
;MRPDCKESREPWHCTMMYDEEAQNEEYEAMWDEHVARTQYSLKTIDLIVGPQGAAAVVQLPKQLEQWYQIPEAAPHVSLLIGQGFESKELGPMVKEANPPELEVKPVKRTLALIQHDAAKENRDDFSVVIQKEETLTKEQTYQFYSLHQDEELPKNMTSPE
;
A
#
# COMPACT_ATOMS: atom_id res chain seq x y z
N MET A 1 -13.48 -10.29 3.40
CA MET A 1 -12.95 -9.22 4.28
C MET A 1 -12.59 -9.85 5.62
N ARG A 2 -11.44 -9.53 6.22
CA ARG A 2 -11.08 -10.02 7.56
C ARG A 2 -12.12 -9.47 8.57
N PRO A 3 -12.82 -10.33 9.34
CA PRO A 3 -13.91 -9.88 10.23
C PRO A 3 -13.41 -9.02 11.40
N ASP A 4 -12.10 -8.99 11.62
CA ASP A 4 -11.39 -8.25 12.66
C ASP A 4 -10.78 -6.94 12.17
N CYS A 5 -11.16 -6.45 10.99
CA CYS A 5 -10.70 -5.16 10.46
C CYS A 5 -11.86 -4.16 10.32
N LYS A 6 -11.58 -2.90 10.61
CA LYS A 6 -12.48 -1.76 10.36
C LYS A 6 -11.92 -0.90 9.23
N GLU A 7 -12.79 -0.34 8.41
CA GLU A 7 -12.38 0.69 7.45
C GLU A 7 -11.92 1.95 8.19
N SER A 8 -11.03 2.72 7.54
CA SER A 8 -10.74 4.07 8.00
C SER A 8 -12.04 4.89 7.98
N ARG A 9 -12.29 5.65 9.05
CA ARG A 9 -13.49 6.50 9.14
C ARG A 9 -13.39 7.76 8.26
N GLU A 10 -12.18 8.08 7.82
CA GLU A 10 -11.89 9.25 7.02
C GLU A 10 -11.78 8.87 5.54
N PRO A 11 -12.09 9.81 4.62
CA PRO A 11 -11.78 9.64 3.21
C PRO A 11 -10.32 9.24 3.02
N TRP A 12 -10.02 8.54 1.93
CA TRP A 12 -8.65 8.16 1.60
C TRP A 12 -7.77 9.41 1.51
N HIS A 13 -6.79 9.49 2.40
CA HIS A 13 -5.85 10.59 2.51
C HIS A 13 -4.45 10.04 2.78
N CYS A 14 -3.44 10.86 2.49
CA CYS A 14 -2.06 10.62 2.88
C CYS A 14 -1.67 11.70 3.88
N THR A 15 -1.39 11.31 5.13
CA THR A 15 -0.97 12.25 6.16
C THR A 15 0.44 12.74 5.87
N MET A 16 0.61 14.06 5.74
CA MET A 16 1.90 14.68 5.41
C MET A 16 2.66 15.12 6.65
N MET A 17 1.94 15.59 7.67
CA MET A 17 2.47 16.07 8.93
C MET A 17 1.43 15.78 10.03
N TYR A 18 1.89 15.53 11.25
CA TYR A 18 1.05 15.36 12.43
C TYR A 18 1.61 16.21 13.57
N ASP A 19 0.81 17.16 14.06
CA ASP A 19 1.16 18.06 15.15
C ASP A 19 -0.04 18.11 16.12
N GLU A 20 0.06 17.40 17.25
CA GLU A 20 -1.02 17.35 18.25
C GLU A 20 -1.20 18.69 18.98
N GLU A 21 -0.13 19.48 19.07
CA GLU A 21 -0.08 20.70 19.87
C GLU A 21 -0.27 21.97 19.01
N ALA A 22 -0.40 21.81 17.69
CA ALA A 22 -0.54 22.89 16.71
C ALA A 22 0.53 23.98 16.88
N GLN A 23 1.76 23.57 17.14
CA GLN A 23 2.88 24.47 17.39
C GLN A 23 3.54 24.97 16.11
N ASN A 24 3.34 24.28 14.98
CA ASN A 24 4.00 24.61 13.73
C ASN A 24 3.17 25.55 12.83
N GLU A 25 2.86 26.74 13.35
CA GLU A 25 2.09 27.78 12.65
C GLU A 25 2.73 28.17 11.29
N GLU A 26 4.06 28.16 11.19
CA GLU A 26 4.77 28.47 9.96
C GLU A 26 4.53 27.40 8.88
N TYR A 27 4.57 26.12 9.25
CA TYR A 27 4.23 25.03 8.33
C TYR A 27 2.78 25.15 7.85
N GLU A 28 1.84 25.40 8.76
CA GLU A 28 0.41 25.53 8.41
C GLU A 28 0.18 26.69 7.43
N ALA A 29 0.76 27.87 7.70
CA ALA A 29 0.66 29.02 6.82
C ALA A 29 1.24 28.72 5.43
N MET A 30 2.41 28.09 5.38
CA MET A 30 3.07 27.72 4.12
C MET A 30 2.28 26.66 3.36
N TRP A 31 1.72 25.67 4.07
CA TRP A 31 0.88 24.62 3.49
C TRP A 31 -0.38 25.19 2.86
N ASP A 32 -1.06 26.10 3.55
CA ASP A 32 -2.28 26.74 3.07
C ASP A 32 -2.04 27.59 1.81
N GLU A 33 -0.91 28.28 1.75
CA GLU A 33 -0.54 29.10 0.59
C GLU A 33 -0.15 28.25 -0.63
N HIS A 34 0.61 27.17 -0.43
CA HIS A 34 1.28 26.48 -1.54
C HIS A 34 0.68 25.12 -1.90
N VAL A 35 -0.01 24.44 -0.97
CA VAL A 35 -0.42 23.03 -1.12
C VAL A 35 -1.92 22.84 -1.03
N ALA A 36 -2.58 23.39 0.00
CA ALA A 36 -3.98 23.06 0.34
C ALA A 36 -4.99 23.28 -0.79
N ARG A 37 -4.71 24.22 -1.71
CA ARG A 37 -5.60 24.60 -2.82
C ARG A 37 -5.27 23.90 -4.14
N THR A 38 -4.25 23.04 -4.15
CA THR A 38 -3.77 22.35 -5.35
C THR A 38 -4.21 20.89 -5.33
N GLN A 39 -4.69 20.38 -6.45
CA GLN A 39 -4.98 18.97 -6.60
C GLN A 39 -3.74 18.19 -7.03
N TYR A 40 -3.41 17.15 -6.27
CA TYR A 40 -2.31 16.24 -6.57
C TYR A 40 -2.84 14.84 -6.89
N SER A 41 -2.27 14.22 -7.91
CA SER A 41 -2.49 12.80 -8.17
C SER A 41 -1.43 12.01 -7.41
N LEU A 42 -1.86 11.21 -6.44
CA LEU A 42 -0.97 10.32 -5.69
C LEU A 42 -0.88 8.98 -6.41
N LYS A 43 0.36 8.49 -6.58
CA LYS A 43 0.61 7.17 -7.13
C LYS A 43 0.86 6.20 -5.99
N THR A 44 0.11 5.11 -5.95
CA THR A 44 0.39 3.98 -5.07
C THR A 44 1.32 3.00 -5.76
N ILE A 45 2.32 2.48 -5.04
CA ILE A 45 3.36 1.61 -5.61
C ILE A 45 3.37 0.20 -5.02
N ASP A 46 2.80 0.02 -3.84
CA ASP A 46 2.66 -1.29 -3.20
C ASP A 46 1.48 -1.30 -2.23
N LEU A 47 1.06 -2.49 -1.80
CA LEU A 47 0.07 -2.70 -0.74
C LEU A 47 0.73 -3.49 0.38
N ILE A 48 0.80 -2.91 1.58
CA ILE A 48 1.34 -3.56 2.77
C ILE A 48 0.20 -4.04 3.64
N VAL A 49 0.25 -5.29 4.04
CA VAL A 49 -0.72 -5.92 4.95
C VAL A 49 0.05 -6.51 6.13
N GLY A 50 -0.33 -6.11 7.34
CA GLY A 50 0.24 -6.59 8.60
C GLY A 50 -0.82 -6.72 9.69
N PRO A 51 -0.42 -7.10 10.92
CA PRO A 51 -1.32 -7.15 12.07
C PRO A 51 -2.09 -5.84 12.30
N GLN A 52 -1.45 -4.70 12.03
CA GLN A 52 -1.99 -3.36 12.19
C GLN A 52 -3.11 -3.04 11.19
N GLY A 53 -3.15 -3.75 10.05
CA GLY A 53 -4.15 -3.55 9.00
C GLY A 53 -3.56 -3.58 7.59
N ALA A 54 -4.15 -2.81 6.68
CA ALA A 54 -3.72 -2.71 5.28
C ALA A 54 -3.57 -1.24 4.87
N ALA A 55 -2.47 -0.95 4.18
CA ALA A 55 -2.15 0.39 3.70
C ALA A 55 -1.56 0.34 2.28
N ALA A 56 -1.89 1.35 1.47
CA ALA A 56 -1.26 1.56 0.18
C ALA A 56 -0.05 2.49 0.33
N VAL A 57 1.11 2.06 -0.17
CA VAL A 57 2.34 2.87 -0.14
C VAL A 57 2.23 3.96 -1.18
N VAL A 58 2.42 5.21 -0.77
CA VAL A 58 2.36 6.37 -1.66
C VAL A 58 3.77 6.73 -2.11
N GLN A 59 3.98 6.78 -3.43
CA GLN A 59 5.12 7.47 -4.02
C GLN A 59 4.75 8.96 -4.10
N LEU A 60 5.30 9.76 -3.17
CA LEU A 60 5.06 11.20 -3.17
C LEU A 60 5.58 11.84 -4.47
N PRO A 61 4.80 12.73 -5.10
CA PRO A 61 5.33 13.64 -6.10
C PRO A 61 6.46 14.48 -5.49
N LYS A 62 7.49 14.81 -6.29
CA LYS A 62 8.63 15.64 -5.83
C LYS A 62 8.21 16.94 -5.14
N GLN A 63 7.11 17.56 -5.59
CA GLN A 63 6.59 18.79 -4.99
C GLN A 63 6.09 18.59 -3.55
N LEU A 64 5.68 17.38 -3.20
CA LEU A 64 5.14 17.01 -1.88
C LEU A 64 6.20 16.42 -0.94
N GLU A 65 7.35 15.95 -1.45
CA GLU A 65 8.41 15.33 -0.64
C GLU A 65 8.87 16.24 0.50
N GLN A 66 9.06 17.54 0.25
CA GLN A 66 9.51 18.50 1.27
C GLN A 66 8.47 18.77 2.38
N TRP A 67 7.21 18.42 2.15
CA TRP A 67 6.12 18.62 3.10
C TRP A 67 5.89 17.41 3.99
N TYR A 68 6.55 16.28 3.71
CA TYR A 68 6.43 15.10 4.53
C TYR A 68 7.31 15.22 5.78
N GLN A 69 6.68 15.31 6.96
CA GLN A 69 7.36 15.56 8.25
C GLN A 69 7.10 14.47 9.29
N ILE A 70 6.89 13.22 8.87
CA ILE A 70 6.64 12.08 9.77
C ILE A 70 7.80 11.08 9.65
N PRO A 71 8.95 11.34 10.30
CA PRO A 71 10.18 10.59 10.06
C PRO A 71 10.06 9.11 10.44
N GLU A 72 9.20 8.74 11.39
CA GLU A 72 8.94 7.38 11.85
C GLU A 72 7.98 6.58 10.96
N ALA A 73 7.35 7.22 9.98
CA ALA A 73 6.41 6.59 9.06
C ALA A 73 6.87 6.70 7.60
N ALA A 74 6.27 5.89 6.74
CA ALA A 74 6.34 6.07 5.30
C ALA A 74 5.04 6.71 4.78
N PRO A 75 5.06 7.48 3.68
CA PRO A 75 3.85 8.02 3.07
C PRO A 75 2.91 6.90 2.64
N HIS A 76 1.66 6.95 3.10
CA HIS A 76 0.70 5.87 2.87
C HIS A 76 -0.75 6.37 2.89
N VAL A 77 -1.65 5.56 2.33
CA VAL A 77 -3.10 5.68 2.50
C VAL A 77 -3.60 4.50 3.32
N SER A 78 -4.28 4.77 4.43
CA SER A 78 -4.92 3.75 5.26
C SER A 78 -6.14 3.16 4.55
N LEU A 79 -6.14 1.84 4.34
CA LEU A 79 -7.26 1.12 3.73
C LEU A 79 -8.10 0.40 4.79
N LEU A 80 -7.45 -0.34 5.68
CA LEU A 80 -8.08 -1.10 6.76
C LEU A 80 -7.24 -1.01 8.03
N ILE A 81 -7.91 -0.94 9.18
CA ILE A 81 -7.28 -0.95 10.50
C ILE A 81 -7.62 -2.27 11.20
N GLY A 82 -6.60 -2.97 11.70
CA GLY A 82 -6.74 -4.18 12.50
C GLY A 82 -7.37 -3.91 13.87
N GLN A 83 -8.03 -4.91 14.44
CA GLN A 83 -8.61 -4.82 15.77
C GLN A 83 -7.53 -4.55 16.82
N GLY A 84 -7.77 -3.57 17.69
CA GLY A 84 -6.83 -3.16 18.73
C GLY A 84 -5.75 -2.18 18.27
N PHE A 85 -5.75 -1.80 16.99
CA PHE A 85 -4.81 -0.84 16.42
C PHE A 85 -5.46 0.50 16.04
N GLU A 86 -4.61 1.51 15.88
CA GLU A 86 -4.91 2.86 15.43
C GLU A 86 -4.30 3.15 14.05
N SER A 87 -4.88 4.11 13.31
CA SER A 87 -4.41 4.45 11.95
C SER A 87 -2.94 4.88 11.93
N LYS A 88 -2.49 5.58 12.98
CA LYS A 88 -1.09 6.06 13.11
C LYS A 88 -0.06 4.91 13.15
N GLU A 89 -0.48 3.68 13.45
CA GLU A 89 0.40 2.52 13.51
C GLU A 89 0.65 1.88 12.13
N LEU A 90 -0.10 2.27 11.10
CA LEU A 90 0.13 1.78 9.73
C LEU A 90 1.38 2.40 9.09
N GLY A 91 1.68 3.66 9.38
CA GLY A 91 2.85 4.35 8.85
C GLY A 91 4.18 3.66 9.19
N PRO A 92 4.45 3.35 10.47
CA PRO A 92 5.60 2.55 10.87
C PRO A 92 5.59 1.15 10.26
N MET A 93 4.43 0.48 10.18
CA MET A 93 4.31 -0.84 9.53
C MET A 93 4.77 -0.79 8.06
N VAL A 94 4.32 0.22 7.30
CA VAL A 94 4.73 0.41 5.90
C VAL A 94 6.23 0.68 5.81
N LYS A 95 6.76 1.51 6.70
CA LYS A 95 8.19 1.84 6.74
C LYS A 95 9.06 0.63 7.04
N GLU A 96 8.64 -0.22 7.97
CA GLU A 96 9.34 -1.46 8.33
C GLU A 96 9.31 -2.48 7.19
N ALA A 97 8.17 -2.62 6.51
CA ALA A 97 8.01 -3.55 5.39
C ALA A 97 8.78 -3.12 4.12
N ASN A 98 9.05 -1.82 3.97
CA ASN A 98 9.68 -1.25 2.77
C ASN A 98 10.85 -0.32 3.15
N PRO A 99 11.95 -0.83 3.73
CA PRO A 99 13.09 0.00 4.08
C PRO A 99 13.72 0.57 2.80
N PRO A 100 14.10 1.86 2.78
CA PRO A 100 14.59 2.57 1.58
C PRO A 100 15.91 2.03 0.99
N GLU A 101 16.48 0.95 1.54
CA GLU A 101 17.83 0.48 1.26
C GLU A 101 17.90 -0.96 0.70
N LEU A 102 16.78 -1.67 0.57
CA LEU A 102 16.81 -3.00 -0.06
C LEU A 102 16.76 -2.86 -1.59
N GLU A 103 17.85 -3.25 -2.24
CA GLU A 103 17.85 -3.61 -3.67
C GLU A 103 16.61 -4.46 -3.95
N VAL A 104 15.66 -3.90 -4.69
CA VAL A 104 14.40 -4.56 -5.02
C VAL A 104 14.71 -5.71 -5.98
N LYS A 105 15.08 -6.88 -5.44
CA LYS A 105 14.88 -8.13 -6.17
C LYS A 105 13.39 -8.19 -6.47
N PRO A 106 12.97 -8.33 -7.73
CA PRO A 106 11.56 -8.37 -8.07
C PRO A 106 10.94 -9.61 -7.42
N VAL A 107 10.37 -9.42 -6.23
CA VAL A 107 9.46 -10.36 -5.60
C VAL A 107 8.25 -10.44 -6.54
N LYS A 108 7.76 -11.64 -6.82
CA LYS A 108 6.59 -11.85 -7.68
C LYS A 108 5.44 -10.97 -7.17
N ARG A 109 5.12 -9.89 -7.91
CA ARG A 109 4.01 -8.98 -7.58
C ARG A 109 2.80 -9.37 -8.41
N THR A 110 1.68 -9.67 -7.75
CA THR A 110 0.37 -9.74 -8.41
C THR A 110 -0.12 -8.31 -8.60
N LEU A 111 -0.21 -7.85 -9.85
CA LEU A 111 -0.75 -6.53 -10.18
C LEU A 111 -2.29 -6.61 -10.22
N ALA A 112 -2.96 -5.82 -9.40
CA ALA A 112 -4.40 -5.60 -9.49
C ALA A 112 -4.66 -4.13 -9.86
N LEU A 113 -5.43 -3.91 -10.93
CA LEU A 113 -5.93 -2.59 -11.32
C LEU A 113 -7.34 -2.42 -10.76
N ILE A 114 -7.52 -1.51 -9.80
CA ILE A 114 -8.83 -1.12 -9.28
C ILE A 114 -9.19 0.22 -9.93
N GLN A 115 -10.18 0.21 -10.82
CA GLN A 115 -10.77 1.45 -11.36
C GLN A 115 -11.95 1.87 -10.47
N HIS A 116 -12.03 3.15 -10.14
CA HIS A 116 -13.09 3.70 -9.30
C HIS A 116 -14.43 3.95 -10.02
N ASP A 117 -14.50 3.92 -11.36
CA ASP A 117 -15.73 4.32 -12.05
C ASP A 117 -16.22 3.30 -13.09
N ALA A 118 -17.05 2.36 -12.61
CA ALA A 118 -18.05 1.68 -13.44
C ALA A 118 -19.25 1.19 -12.60
N ALA A 119 -19.83 2.04 -11.74
CA ALA A 119 -21.17 1.81 -11.19
C ALA A 119 -21.77 3.11 -10.63
N LYS A 120 -22.32 3.95 -11.52
CA LYS A 120 -23.52 4.69 -11.12
C LYS A 120 -24.60 3.63 -10.88
N GLU A 121 -25.13 3.64 -9.66
CA GLU A 121 -26.27 2.84 -9.19
C GLU A 121 -26.02 1.35 -8.91
N ASN A 122 -25.09 1.04 -7.99
CA ASN A 122 -25.37 0.13 -6.88
C ASN A 122 -24.23 0.18 -5.86
N ARG A 123 -24.57 0.46 -4.60
CA ARG A 123 -23.66 0.21 -3.48
C ARG A 123 -23.59 -1.30 -3.31
N ASP A 124 -22.41 -1.90 -3.51
CA ASP A 124 -21.88 -3.04 -2.74
C ASP A 124 -20.92 -4.00 -3.49
N ASP A 125 -20.55 -3.78 -4.75
CA ASP A 125 -19.65 -4.72 -5.46
C ASP A 125 -18.41 -4.06 -6.08
N PHE A 126 -17.22 -4.46 -5.61
CA PHE A 126 -15.97 -4.27 -6.33
C PHE A 126 -15.86 -5.33 -7.43
N SER A 127 -15.67 -4.93 -8.68
CA SER A 127 -15.37 -5.87 -9.78
C SER A 127 -13.88 -5.85 -10.10
N VAL A 128 -13.25 -7.04 -10.08
CA VAL A 128 -11.90 -7.24 -10.63
C VAL A 128 -12.05 -7.29 -12.14
N VAL A 129 -11.69 -6.20 -12.82
CA VAL A 129 -11.94 -6.06 -14.28
C VAL A 129 -10.89 -6.82 -15.11
N ILE A 130 -9.69 -7.07 -14.57
CA ILE A 130 -8.63 -7.82 -15.27
C ILE A 130 -7.85 -8.68 -14.28
N GLN A 131 -7.96 -10.00 -14.41
CA GLN A 131 -7.05 -10.99 -13.84
C GLN A 131 -6.17 -11.51 -14.98
N LYS A 132 -4.88 -11.13 -15.01
CA LYS A 132 -3.95 -11.70 -16.00
C LYS A 132 -3.23 -12.89 -15.35
N GLU A 133 -3.75 -14.08 -15.61
CA GLU A 133 -2.99 -15.32 -15.38
C GLU A 133 -1.99 -15.48 -16.53
N GLU A 134 -0.71 -15.37 -16.25
CA GLU A 134 0.33 -15.73 -17.22
C GLU A 134 0.78 -17.17 -16.96
N THR A 135 0.45 -18.07 -17.88
CA THR A 135 1.02 -19.41 -17.91
C THR A 135 2.48 -19.29 -18.34
N LEU A 136 3.41 -19.61 -17.44
CA LEU A 136 4.84 -19.62 -17.76
C LEU A 136 5.14 -20.67 -18.82
N THR A 137 6.07 -20.35 -19.72
CA THR A 137 6.63 -21.34 -20.67
C THR A 137 7.46 -22.39 -19.94
N LYS A 138 7.63 -23.56 -20.56
CA LYS A 138 8.35 -24.70 -19.97
C LYS A 138 9.77 -24.31 -19.54
N GLU A 139 10.42 -23.46 -20.32
CA GLU A 139 11.76 -22.92 -20.08
C GLU A 139 11.79 -21.98 -18.86
N GLN A 140 10.81 -21.09 -18.73
CA GLN A 140 10.66 -20.19 -17.58
C GLN A 140 10.35 -20.97 -16.30
N THR A 141 9.51 -22.02 -16.41
CA THR A 141 9.24 -22.96 -15.31
C THR A 141 10.51 -23.66 -14.87
N TYR A 142 11.33 -24.15 -15.82
CA TYR A 142 12.59 -24.81 -15.51
C TYR A 142 13.59 -23.89 -14.82
N GLN A 143 13.73 -22.65 -15.30
CA GLN A 143 14.60 -21.66 -14.67
C GLN A 143 14.14 -21.36 -13.24
N PHE A 144 12.83 -21.21 -13.04
CA PHE A 144 12.26 -20.99 -11.71
C PHE A 144 12.60 -22.15 -10.76
N TYR A 145 12.34 -23.41 -11.13
CA TYR A 145 12.64 -24.55 -10.25
C TYR A 145 14.15 -24.78 -10.07
N SER A 146 14.97 -24.51 -11.08
CA SER A 146 16.43 -24.65 -10.97
C SER A 146 17.03 -23.66 -9.95
N LEU A 147 16.41 -22.47 -9.80
CA LEU A 147 16.81 -21.46 -8.82
C LEU A 147 16.41 -21.81 -7.37
N HIS A 148 15.54 -22.80 -7.16
CA HIS A 148 15.03 -23.19 -5.85
C HIS A 148 15.30 -24.68 -5.57
N GLN A 149 16.32 -25.27 -6.22
CA GLN A 149 16.65 -26.71 -6.07
C GLN A 149 17.08 -27.10 -4.65
N ASP A 150 17.55 -26.15 -3.85
CA ASP A 150 18.02 -26.39 -2.48
C ASP A 150 17.01 -25.93 -1.40
N GLU A 151 15.82 -25.45 -1.79
CA GLU A 151 14.74 -25.12 -0.84
C GLU A 151 13.73 -26.26 -0.80
N GLU A 152 13.53 -26.88 0.38
CA GLU A 152 12.50 -27.90 0.55
C GLU A 152 11.13 -27.31 0.19
N LEU A 153 10.45 -27.94 -0.77
CA LEU A 153 9.10 -27.54 -1.18
C LEU A 153 8.14 -27.60 0.03
N PRO A 154 7.31 -26.57 0.26
CA PRO A 154 6.27 -26.63 1.28
C PRO A 154 5.29 -27.76 0.96
N LYS A 155 5.03 -28.61 1.96
CA LYS A 155 4.32 -29.90 1.90
C LYS A 155 2.87 -29.89 1.38
N ASN A 156 2.38 -28.77 0.86
CA ASN A 156 0.98 -28.61 0.45
C ASN A 156 0.77 -28.58 -1.06
N MET A 157 1.73 -29.06 -1.85
CA MET A 157 1.54 -29.33 -3.29
C MET A 157 1.54 -30.83 -3.57
N THR A 158 0.58 -31.56 -2.98
CA THR A 158 0.11 -32.80 -3.60
C THR A 158 -1.01 -32.46 -4.57
N SER A 159 -0.82 -32.79 -5.84
CA SER A 159 -1.80 -32.62 -6.91
C SER A 159 -3.15 -33.21 -6.52
N PRO A 160 -4.28 -32.60 -6.93
CA PRO A 160 -5.54 -33.30 -6.94
C PRO A 160 -5.48 -34.41 -8.01
N GLU A 161 -5.89 -35.62 -7.62
CA GLU A 161 -6.21 -36.74 -8.52
C GLU A 161 -7.36 -36.41 -9.47
#